data_AF-A0A7C4GAU5-F1
#
_entry.id   AF-A0A7C4GAU5-F1
#
_cell.length_a   1.000
_cell.length_b   1.000
_cell.length_c   1.000
_cell.angle_alpha   90.00
_cell.angle_beta   90.00
_cell.angle_gamma   90.00
#
_symmetry.space_group_name_H-M   'P 1'
#
loop_
_entity.id
_entity.type
_entity.pdbx_description
1 polymer ?
#
loop_
_entity_poly.entity_id
_entity_poly.type
_entity_poly.pdbx_seq_one_letter_code
_entity_poly.pdbx_strand_id
1 'polypeptide(L)'
;MEFLGYERSDGFIGVRNHILILPSTGCANTVTIQIANQIRGVLAVTHSQGCGQLGEDQEQTYRTLIGIGKNPNIAACLVVGLGCEQVSADKLADNIAATGKLTESIIALDEGE
;
A
#
# COMPACT_ATOMS: atom_id res chain seq x y z
N MET A 1 32.35 4.64 -0.73
CA MET A 1 31.69 4.21 0.52
C MET A 1 30.53 3.34 0.10
N GLU A 2 30.44 2.12 0.62
CA GLU A 2 29.44 1.13 0.22
C GLU A 2 28.67 0.65 1.47
N PHE A 3 27.43 0.20 1.27
CA PHE A 3 26.59 -0.38 2.33
C PHE A 3 25.76 -1.54 1.77
N LEU A 4 25.32 -2.45 2.64
CA LEU A 4 24.42 -3.53 2.25
C LEU A 4 22.98 -3.00 2.13
N GLY A 5 22.41 -3.07 0.93
CA GLY A 5 21.06 -2.62 0.62
C GLY A 5 20.26 -3.64 -0.20
N TYR A 6 18.97 -3.38 -0.33
CA TYR A 6 18.05 -4.13 -1.17
C TYR A 6 17.82 -3.36 -2.47
N GLU A 7 18.49 -3.77 -3.54
CA GLU A 7 18.29 -3.20 -4.86
C GLU A 7 16.93 -3.58 -5.42
N ARG A 8 16.28 -2.63 -6.08
CA ARG A 8 14.97 -2.79 -6.72
C ARG A 8 15.12 -2.73 -8.24
N SER A 9 14.16 -3.29 -8.96
CA SER A 9 14.12 -3.28 -10.43
C SER A 9 14.09 -1.88 -11.05
N ASP A 10 13.63 -0.88 -10.31
CA ASP A 10 13.60 0.54 -10.70
C ASP A 10 14.92 1.28 -10.40
N GLY A 11 15.96 0.58 -9.93
CA GLY A 11 17.29 1.12 -9.63
C GLY A 11 17.41 1.82 -8.26
N PHE A 12 16.31 1.93 -7.50
CA PHE A 12 16.37 2.45 -6.14
C PHE A 12 16.84 1.39 -5.14
N ILE A 13 17.44 1.82 -4.03
CA ILE A 13 18.03 0.93 -3.02
C ILE A 13 17.37 1.20 -1.67
N GLY A 14 16.83 0.13 -1.05
CA GLY A 14 16.26 0.16 0.29
C GLY A 14 17.28 -0.25 1.36
N VAL A 15 17.14 0.30 2.56
CA VAL A 15 17.89 -0.14 3.76
C VAL A 15 17.11 -1.18 4.58
N ARG A 16 15.86 -1.46 4.20
CA ARG A 16 14.96 -2.48 4.77
C ARG A 16 14.24 -3.22 3.64
N ASN A 17 13.59 -4.33 3.99
CA ASN A 17 12.87 -5.19 3.04
C ASN A 17 11.53 -5.66 3.60
N HIS A 18 10.58 -4.72 3.72
CA HIS A 18 9.26 -4.97 4.26
C HIS A 18 8.27 -5.44 3.20
N ILE A 19 7.33 -6.29 3.59
CA ILE A 19 6.07 -6.49 2.86
C ILE A 19 5.06 -5.53 3.49
N LEU A 20 4.39 -4.72 2.68
CA LEU A 20 3.45 -3.70 3.12
C LEU A 20 2.01 -4.16 2.92
N ILE A 21 1.16 -3.97 3.93
CA ILE A 21 -0.30 -3.96 3.77
C ILE A 21 -0.75 -2.50 3.85
N LEU A 22 -1.38 -2.02 2.78
CA LEU A 22 -1.73 -0.62 2.60
C LEU A 22 -3.24 -0.49 2.38
N PRO A 23 -3.99 0.18 3.29
CA PRO A 23 -5.40 0.45 3.05
C PRO A 23 -5.57 1.57 2.01
N SER A 24 -6.57 1.45 1.14
CA SER A 24 -7.03 2.53 0.24
C SER A 24 -7.83 3.61 0.96
N THR A 25 -8.45 3.25 2.08
CA THR A 25 -9.31 4.09 2.92
C THR A 25 -9.10 3.76 4.40
N GLY A 26 -9.25 4.75 5.29
CA GLY A 26 -9.10 4.56 6.72
C GLY A 26 -10.08 3.54 7.32
N CYS A 27 -11.23 3.30 6.68
CA CYS A 27 -12.17 2.25 7.07
C CYS A 27 -11.57 0.84 6.93
N ALA A 28 -10.59 0.64 6.05
CA ALA A 28 -9.90 -0.64 5.86
C ALA A 28 -8.76 -0.89 6.86
N ASN A 29 -8.40 0.09 7.71
CA ASN A 29 -7.26 -0.01 8.64
C ASN A 29 -7.31 -1.26 9.53
N THR A 30 -8.48 -1.60 10.07
CA THR A 30 -8.63 -2.75 10.96
C THR A 30 -8.31 -4.05 10.22
N VAL A 31 -8.79 -4.20 8.99
CA VAL A 31 -8.52 -5.37 8.13
C VAL A 31 -7.03 -5.45 7.81
N THR A 32 -6.41 -4.33 7.43
CA THR A 32 -4.96 -4.22 7.18
C THR A 32 -4.14 -4.69 8.38
N ILE A 33 -4.47 -4.22 9.59
CA ILE A 33 -3.78 -4.62 10.83
C ILE A 33 -3.97 -6.12 11.10
N GLN A 34 -5.20 -6.64 10.91
CA GLN A 34 -5.50 -8.04 11.14
C GLN A 34 -4.70 -8.96 10.19
N ILE A 35 -4.60 -8.61 8.90
CA ILE A 35 -3.79 -9.33 7.91
C ILE A 35 -2.31 -9.32 8.35
N ALA A 36 -1.76 -8.15 8.66
CA ALA A 36 -0.36 -8.03 9.05
C ALA A 36 -0.03 -8.84 10.32
N ASN A 37 -0.95 -8.91 11.29
CA ASN A 37 -0.76 -9.69 12.51
C ASN A 37 -0.72 -11.21 12.28
N GLN A 38 -1.21 -11.72 11.14
CA GLN A 38 -1.10 -13.15 10.81
C GLN A 38 0.29 -13.54 10.33
N ILE A 39 1.12 -12.59 9.89
CA ILE A 39 2.39 -12.86 9.21
C ILE A 39 3.52 -12.05 9.84
N ARG A 40 4.49 -12.74 10.44
CA ARG A 40 5.65 -12.08 11.06
C ARG A 40 6.46 -11.28 10.03
N GLY A 41 6.74 -10.02 10.34
CA GLY A 41 7.61 -9.16 9.52
C GLY A 41 6.89 -8.37 8.43
N VAL A 42 5.57 -8.53 8.32
CA VAL A 42 4.71 -7.69 7.50
C VAL A 42 4.41 -6.36 8.22
N LEU A 43 4.44 -5.26 7.48
CA LEU A 43 4.18 -3.92 7.96
C LEU A 43 2.77 -3.49 7.55
N ALA A 44 1.91 -3.17 8.52
CA ALA A 44 0.68 -2.44 8.26
C ALA A 44 0.94 -0.93 8.40
N VAL A 45 0.50 -0.14 7.41
CA VAL A 45 0.45 1.32 7.52
C VAL A 45 -1.00 1.75 7.55
N THR A 46 -1.36 2.62 8.49
CA THR A 46 -2.74 3.13 8.63
C THR A 46 -2.79 4.63 8.38
N HIS A 47 -3.94 5.13 7.93
CA HIS A 47 -4.20 6.56 7.80
C HIS A 47 -5.66 6.89 8.18
N SER A 48 -5.93 8.14 8.53
CA SER A 48 -7.25 8.60 9.00
C SER A 48 -8.18 9.13 7.90
N GLN A 49 -7.76 9.05 6.63
CA GLN A 49 -8.51 9.64 5.52
C GLN A 49 -9.64 8.72 5.07
N GLY A 50 -10.84 9.28 4.93
CA GLY A 50 -12.04 8.56 4.48
C GLY A 50 -12.58 9.09 3.15
N CYS A 51 -13.72 8.55 2.73
CA CYS A 51 -14.29 8.81 1.40
C CYS A 51 -14.84 10.24 1.17
N GLY A 52 -14.80 11.11 2.19
CA GLY A 52 -15.30 12.48 2.12
C GLY A 52 -14.32 13.49 1.49
N GLN A 53 -13.15 13.05 1.03
CA GLN A 53 -12.16 13.91 0.40
C GLN A 53 -12.57 14.29 -1.02
N LEU A 54 -12.29 15.54 -1.42
CA LEU A 54 -12.63 16.09 -2.72
C LEU A 54 -11.43 16.82 -3.33
N GLY A 55 -11.31 16.76 -4.66
CA GLY A 55 -10.29 17.49 -5.41
C GLY A 55 -8.87 17.26 -4.87
N GLU A 56 -8.17 18.36 -4.57
CA GLU A 56 -6.76 18.36 -4.14
C GLU A 56 -6.51 17.55 -2.86
N ASP A 57 -7.47 17.48 -1.93
CA ASP A 57 -7.33 16.69 -0.70
C ASP A 57 -7.25 15.19 -0.99
N GLN A 58 -8.09 14.73 -1.93
CA GLN A 58 -8.10 13.35 -2.38
C GLN A 58 -6.82 13.03 -3.17
N GLU A 59 -6.44 13.93 -4.09
CA GLU A 59 -5.23 13.76 -4.90
C GLU A 59 -3.96 13.72 -4.05
N GLN A 60 -3.90 14.54 -3.00
CA GLN A 60 -2.81 14.53 -2.02
C GLN A 60 -2.71 13.17 -1.35
N THR A 61 -3.84 12.63 -0.88
CA THR A 61 -3.89 11.32 -0.22
C THR A 61 -3.49 10.20 -1.16
N TYR A 62 -4.03 10.21 -2.38
CA TYR A 62 -3.69 9.26 -3.42
C TYR A 62 -2.19 9.26 -3.73
N ARG A 63 -1.59 10.44 -3.92
CA ARG A 63 -0.15 10.60 -4.16
C ARG A 63 0.69 10.14 -2.98
N THR A 64 0.27 10.42 -1.75
CA THR A 64 0.95 9.98 -0.54
C THR A 64 0.93 8.45 -0.41
N LEU A 65 -0.22 7.80 -0.62
CA LEU A 65 -0.32 6.34 -0.56
C LEU A 65 0.54 5.65 -1.63
N ILE A 66 0.55 6.16 -2.86
CA ILE A 66 1.47 5.69 -3.90
C ILE A 66 2.93 5.83 -3.45
N GLY A 67 3.30 7.00 -2.90
CA GLY A 67 4.66 7.24 -2.41
C GLY A 67 5.09 6.27 -1.31
N ILE A 68 4.17 5.91 -0.41
CA ILE A 68 4.42 4.89 0.62
C ILE A 68 4.69 3.53 -0.01
N GLY A 69 3.87 3.09 -0.97
CA GLY A 69 4.06 1.81 -1.66
C GLY A 69 5.30 1.76 -2.55
N LYS A 70 5.68 2.88 -3.17
CA LYS A 70 6.88 2.99 -4.03
C LYS A 70 8.19 3.05 -3.24
N ASN A 71 8.14 3.28 -1.93
CA ASN A 71 9.33 3.42 -1.09
C ASN A 71 10.27 2.20 -1.27
N PRO A 72 11.59 2.38 -1.49
CA PRO A 72 12.49 1.26 -1.76
C PRO A 72 12.68 0.30 -0.58
N ASN A 73 12.27 0.68 0.63
CA ASN A 73 12.20 -0.22 1.78
C ASN A 73 11.05 -1.24 1.69
N ILE A 74 10.13 -1.07 0.73
CA ILE A 74 9.03 -2.00 0.46
C ILE A 74 9.43 -2.92 -0.69
N ALA A 75 9.33 -4.23 -0.42
CA ALA A 75 9.63 -5.30 -1.36
C ALA A 75 8.39 -5.72 -2.16
N ALA A 76 7.25 -5.77 -1.47
CA ALA A 76 5.96 -6.14 -2.03
C ALA A 76 4.86 -5.40 -1.27
N CYS A 77 3.71 -5.19 -1.92
CA CYS A 77 2.59 -4.45 -1.36
C CYS A 77 1.27 -5.19 -1.61
N LEU A 78 0.42 -5.29 -0.59
CA LEU A 78 -0.98 -5.67 -0.73
C LEU A 78 -1.83 -4.44 -0.43
N VAL A 79 -2.60 -3.98 -1.41
CA VAL A 79 -3.54 -2.87 -1.22
C VAL A 79 -4.89 -3.43 -0.81
N VAL A 80 -5.43 -2.94 0.31
CA VAL A 80 -6.70 -3.42 0.88
C VAL A 80 -7.77 -2.33 0.69
N GLY A 81 -8.76 -2.65 -0.13
CA GLY A 81 -9.97 -1.84 -0.29
C GLY A 81 -11.18 -2.42 0.42
N LEU A 82 -12.20 -1.59 0.63
CA LEU A 82 -13.54 -2.04 1.00
C LEU A 82 -14.50 -2.05 -0.19
N GLY A 83 -14.17 -1.36 -1.29
CA GLY A 83 -14.96 -1.30 -2.52
C GLY A 83 -15.95 -0.14 -2.60
N CYS A 84 -16.14 0.63 -1.52
CA CYS A 84 -17.02 1.81 -1.50
C CYS A 84 -16.26 3.15 -1.60
N GLU A 85 -14.93 3.09 -1.59
CA GLU A 85 -14.06 4.27 -1.61
C GLU A 85 -13.88 4.90 -2.99
N GLN A 86 -13.63 6.21 -2.99
CA GLN A 86 -13.29 6.94 -4.22
C GLN A 86 -11.86 6.65 -4.70
N VAL A 87 -10.95 6.43 -3.76
CA VAL A 87 -9.57 6.03 -4.05
C VAL A 87 -9.57 4.53 -4.35
N SER A 88 -9.56 4.16 -5.63
CA SER A 88 -9.54 2.76 -6.05
C SER A 88 -8.27 2.05 -5.57
N ALA A 89 -8.47 0.92 -4.87
CA ALA A 89 -7.40 0.02 -4.43
C ALA A 89 -6.58 -0.52 -5.62
N ASP A 90 -7.25 -0.92 -6.71
CA ASP A 90 -6.59 -1.44 -7.91
C ASP A 90 -5.72 -0.37 -8.57
N LYS A 91 -6.22 0.86 -8.71
CA LYS A 91 -5.41 1.96 -9.27
C LYS A 91 -4.19 2.28 -8.40
N LEU A 92 -4.32 2.22 -7.08
CA LEU A 92 -3.17 2.34 -6.17
C LEU A 92 -2.17 1.20 -6.41
N ALA A 93 -2.65 -0.04 -6.48
CA ALA A 93 -1.82 -1.22 -6.72
C ALA A 93 -1.07 -1.12 -8.05
N ASP A 94 -1.75 -0.80 -9.15
CA ASP A 94 -1.16 -0.59 -10.48
C ASP A 94 -0.03 0.47 -10.45
N ASN A 95 -0.28 1.59 -9.78
CA ASN A 95 0.70 2.67 -9.69
C ASN A 95 1.95 2.27 -8.91
N ILE A 96 1.81 1.42 -7.89
CA ILE A 96 2.93 0.88 -7.12
C ILE A 96 3.65 -0.20 -7.95
N ALA A 97 2.90 -1.11 -8.59
CA ALA A 97 3.38 -2.18 -9.45
C ALA A 97 4.24 -1.67 -10.62
N ALA A 98 3.98 -0.46 -11.11
CA ALA A 98 4.78 0.21 -12.14
C ALA A 98 6.28 0.37 -11.76
N THR A 99 6.65 0.19 -10.48
CA THR A 99 8.06 0.14 -10.04
C THR A 99 8.71 -1.25 -10.13
N GLY A 100 7.98 -2.25 -10.61
CA GLY A 100 8.39 -3.66 -10.70
C GLY A 100 8.28 -4.44 -9.38
N LYS A 101 7.67 -3.87 -8.35
CA LYS A 101 7.40 -4.54 -7.07
C LYS A 101 6.17 -5.46 -7.23
N LEU A 102 6.21 -6.65 -6.63
CA LEU A 102 5.04 -7.51 -6.53
C LEU A 102 3.94 -6.78 -5.76
N THR A 103 2.85 -6.46 -6.44
CA THR A 103 1.76 -5.67 -5.86
C THR A 103 0.43 -6.26 -6.28
N GLU A 104 -0.43 -6.49 -5.31
CA GLU A 104 -1.79 -7.01 -5.51
C GLU A 104 -2.78 -6.11 -4.78
N SER A 105 -4.04 -6.13 -5.20
CA SER A 105 -5.16 -5.52 -4.48
C SER A 105 -6.20 -6.56 -4.11
N ILE A 106 -6.88 -6.34 -2.99
CA ILE A 106 -8.07 -7.11 -2.58
C ILE A 106 -9.19 -6.16 -2.18
N ILE A 107 -10.42 -6.54 -2.48
CA ILE A 107 -11.63 -5.83 -2.02
C ILE A 107 -12.27 -6.69 -0.93
N ALA A 108 -12.10 -6.29 0.33
CA ALA A 108 -12.42 -7.13 1.48
C ALA A 108 -13.92 -7.51 1.57
N LEU A 109 -14.81 -6.70 0.98
CA LEU A 109 -16.25 -7.00 0.96
C LEU A 109 -16.67 -7.97 -0.15
N ASP A 110 -15.81 -8.22 -1.14
CA ASP A 110 -16.07 -9.16 -2.25
C ASP A 110 -15.49 -10.56 -1.96
N GLU A 111 -14.52 -10.67 -1.05
CA GLU A 111 -13.79 -11.90 -0.71
C GLU A 111 -14.49 -12.76 0.37
N GLY A 112 -15.74 -12.43 0.72
CA GLY A 112 -16.47 -12.98 1.87
C GLY A 112 -17.64 -13.92 1.55
N GLU A 113 -17.79 -14.37 0.31
CA GLU A 113 -18.82 -15.35 -0.10
C GLU A 113 -18.46 -16.81 0.21
#